data_AF-A0A3L8B1L8-F1
#
_entry.id   AF-A0A3L8B1L8-F1
#
_cell.length_a   1.000
_cell.length_b   1.000
_cell.length_c   1.000
_cell.angle_alpha   90.00
_cell.angle_beta   90.00
_cell.angle_gamma   90.00
#
_symmetry.space_group_name_H-M   'P 1'
#
loop_
_entity.id
_entity.type
_entity.pdbx_description
1 polymer ?
#
loop_
_entity_poly.entity_id
_entity_poly.type
_entity_poly.pdbx_seq_one_letter_code
_entity_poly.pdbx_strand_id
1 'polypeptide(L)'
;MKRYLTLGLVGVAVIAQAEMDGSKILMEEAERAKEVQRLEYQAELLKQRAEIARYVEEIQKYGGDVSDLGVQLPPSSHATTTPGAAKNTSAKQKDHLPKVLHIENNRAAFETEEGKVFGKVGQTLPGGYRVVAISMRDGVRLQKNGMRYDIDIAW
;
A
#
# COMPACT_ATOMS: atom_id res chain seq x y z
N MET A 1 54.03 -48.92 -38.03
CA MET A 1 52.60 -49.31 -38.06
C MET A 1 51.90 -48.64 -36.89
N LYS A 2 50.94 -47.76 -37.15
CA LYS A 2 50.21 -46.94 -36.17
C LYS A 2 48.73 -47.14 -36.41
N ARG A 3 48.01 -47.87 -35.54
CA ARG A 3 46.56 -47.76 -35.31
C ARG A 3 46.25 -48.45 -33.99
N TYR A 4 45.79 -47.73 -32.98
CA TYR A 4 44.77 -48.10 -31.98
C TYR A 4 44.65 -46.93 -31.00
N LEU A 5 43.92 -45.90 -31.41
CA LEU A 5 43.40 -44.91 -30.46
C LEU A 5 42.06 -44.49 -31.03
N THR A 6 40.97 -44.88 -30.37
CA THR A 6 39.64 -44.23 -30.32
C THR A 6 38.57 -45.28 -30.04
N LEU A 7 38.36 -45.66 -28.77
CA LEU A 7 37.11 -46.33 -28.37
C LEU A 7 36.73 -46.09 -26.89
N GLY A 8 36.99 -44.89 -26.38
CA GLY A 8 36.71 -44.54 -24.97
C GLY A 8 35.85 -43.29 -24.73
N LEU A 9 35.52 -42.50 -25.77
CA LEU A 9 35.05 -41.12 -25.56
C LEU A 9 33.54 -40.90 -25.75
N VAL A 10 32.75 -41.94 -26.03
CA VAL A 10 31.31 -41.78 -26.33
C VAL A 10 30.41 -41.95 -25.09
N GLY A 11 30.89 -42.63 -24.03
CA GLY A 11 30.08 -42.91 -22.84
C GLY A 11 29.90 -41.73 -21.87
N VAL A 12 30.83 -40.78 -21.82
CA VAL A 12 30.82 -39.68 -20.82
C VAL A 12 29.85 -38.56 -21.19
N ALA A 13 29.59 -38.32 -22.49
CA ALA A 13 28.74 -37.22 -22.95
C ALA A 13 27.24 -37.45 -22.64
N VAL A 14 26.78 -38.70 -22.65
CA VAL A 14 25.36 -39.04 -22.42
C VAL A 14 24.95 -38.84 -20.96
N ILE A 15 25.86 -39.09 -20.01
CA ILE A 15 25.61 -38.92 -18.58
C ILE A 15 25.49 -37.43 -18.22
N ALA A 16 26.33 -36.57 -18.81
CA ALA A 16 26.30 -35.12 -18.58
C ALA A 16 25.03 -34.44 -19.12
N GLN A 17 24.44 -34.93 -20.22
CA GLN A 17 23.18 -34.38 -20.74
C GLN A 17 21.97 -34.72 -19.87
N ALA A 18 21.94 -35.92 -19.27
CA ALA A 18 20.85 -36.33 -18.37
C ALA A 18 20.87 -35.56 -17.04
N GLU A 19 22.05 -35.24 -16.51
CA GLU A 19 22.20 -34.45 -15.28
C GLU A 19 21.77 -32.98 -15.46
N MET A 20 22.05 -32.39 -16.64
CA MET A 20 21.62 -31.02 -16.96
C MET A 20 20.09 -30.87 -17.00
N ASP A 21 19.38 -31.82 -17.61
CA ASP A 21 17.92 -31.80 -17.68
C ASP A 21 17.27 -32.08 -16.30
N GLY A 22 17.85 -32.98 -15.50
CA GLY A 22 17.39 -33.23 -14.14
C GLY A 22 17.49 -32.02 -13.22
N SER A 23 18.56 -31.22 -13.37
CA SER A 23 18.76 -29.98 -12.60
C SER A 23 17.69 -28.91 -12.90
N LYS A 24 17.22 -28.85 -14.16
CA LYS A 24 16.19 -27.91 -14.60
C LYS A 24 14.81 -28.28 -14.08
N ILE A 25 14.48 -29.57 -14.07
CA ILE A 25 13.21 -30.08 -13.51
C ILE A 25 13.13 -29.81 -12.01
N LEU A 26 14.22 -30.06 -11.26
CA LEU A 26 14.29 -29.75 -9.83
C LEU A 26 14.13 -28.25 -9.55
N MET A 27 14.69 -27.40 -10.40
CA MET A 27 14.55 -25.95 -10.26
C MET A 27 13.11 -25.49 -10.51
N GLU A 28 12.45 -26.01 -11.54
CA GLU A 28 11.06 -25.69 -11.87
C GLU A 28 10.08 -26.17 -10.77
N GLU A 29 10.30 -27.37 -10.21
CA GLU A 29 9.51 -27.86 -9.07
C GLU A 29 9.73 -27.02 -7.81
N ALA A 30 10.96 -26.59 -7.54
CA ALA A 30 11.26 -25.72 -6.41
C ALA A 30 10.63 -24.33 -6.55
N GLU A 31 10.57 -23.78 -7.76
CA GLU A 31 9.86 -22.52 -8.04
C GLU A 31 8.36 -22.67 -7.83
N ARG A 32 7.76 -23.76 -8.34
CA ARG A 32 6.34 -24.06 -8.12
C ARG A 32 6.02 -24.19 -6.62
N ALA A 33 6.87 -24.87 -5.85
CA ALA A 33 6.68 -25.02 -4.41
C ALA A 33 6.73 -23.67 -3.67
N LYS A 34 7.66 -22.77 -4.05
CA LYS A 34 7.74 -21.41 -3.49
C LYS A 34 6.49 -20.59 -3.80
N GLU A 35 5.95 -20.73 -5.00
CA GLU A 35 4.74 -20.01 -5.39
C GLU A 35 3.52 -20.47 -4.60
N VAL A 36 3.36 -21.78 -4.40
CA VAL A 36 2.32 -22.35 -3.52
C VAL A 36 2.47 -21.83 -2.09
N GLN A 37 3.68 -21.88 -1.53
CA GLN A 37 3.93 -21.39 -0.17
C GLN A 37 3.60 -19.90 -0.02
N ARG A 38 3.92 -19.09 -1.03
CA ARG A 38 3.55 -17.66 -1.06
C ARG A 38 2.04 -17.46 -1.06
N LEU A 39 1.31 -18.26 -1.83
CA LEU A 39 -0.15 -18.21 -1.90
C LEU A 39 -0.79 -18.63 -0.56
N GLU A 40 -0.27 -19.69 0.07
CA GLU A 40 -0.72 -20.13 1.40
C GLU A 40 -0.51 -19.04 2.44
N TYR A 41 0.66 -18.40 2.45
CA TYR A 41 0.95 -17.28 3.35
C TYR A 41 0.00 -16.10 3.13
N GLN A 42 -0.32 -15.77 1.88
CA GLN A 42 -1.31 -14.74 1.56
C GLN A 42 -2.71 -15.10 2.03
N ALA A 43 -3.11 -16.36 1.87
CA ALA A 43 -4.41 -16.85 2.34
C ALA A 43 -4.50 -16.83 3.87
N GLU A 44 -3.43 -17.18 4.57
CA GLU A 44 -3.36 -17.12 6.03
C GLU A 44 -3.47 -15.68 6.54
N LEU A 45 -2.72 -14.75 5.94
CA LEU A 45 -2.83 -13.32 6.25
C LEU A 45 -4.26 -12.80 6.01
N LEU A 46 -4.91 -13.24 4.94
CA LEU A 46 -6.29 -12.86 4.65
C LEU A 46 -7.26 -13.41 5.69
N LYS A 47 -7.08 -14.67 6.11
CA LYS A 47 -7.88 -15.31 7.15
C LYS A 47 -7.78 -14.56 8.47
N GLN A 48 -6.56 -14.21 8.89
CA GLN A 48 -6.34 -13.43 10.11
C GLN A 48 -7.02 -12.06 10.04
N ARG A 49 -6.94 -11.37 8.90
CA ARG A 49 -7.63 -10.09 8.70
C ARG A 49 -9.15 -10.22 8.77
N ALA A 50 -9.71 -11.28 8.19
CA ALA A 50 -11.14 -11.55 8.23
C ALA A 50 -11.63 -11.88 9.66
N GLU A 51 -10.82 -12.59 10.43
CA GLU A 51 -11.09 -12.91 11.83
C GLU A 51 -11.07 -11.65 12.70
N ILE A 52 -10.07 -10.78 12.53
CA ILE A 52 -10.03 -9.45 13.19
C ILE A 52 -11.27 -8.64 12.83
N ALA A 53 -11.64 -8.60 11.54
CA ALA A 53 -12.83 -7.86 11.10
C ALA A 53 -14.11 -8.38 11.77
N ARG A 54 -14.28 -9.71 11.89
CA ARG A 54 -15.42 -10.29 12.62
C ARG A 54 -15.46 -9.89 14.09
N TYR A 55 -14.32 -9.96 14.78
CA TYR A 55 -14.28 -9.56 16.19
C TYR A 55 -14.58 -8.08 16.36
N VAL A 56 -14.11 -7.24 15.45
CA VAL A 56 -14.42 -5.80 15.48
C VAL A 56 -15.91 -5.56 15.22
N GLU A 57 -16.53 -6.26 14.27
CA GLU A 57 -17.99 -6.20 14.04
C GLU A 57 -18.77 -6.65 15.28
N GLU A 58 -18.32 -7.70 15.95
CA GLU A 58 -18.96 -8.22 17.17
C GLU A 58 -18.87 -7.21 18.31
N ILE A 59 -17.70 -6.62 18.55
CA ILE A 59 -17.52 -5.56 19.56
C ILE A 59 -18.44 -4.37 19.25
N GLN A 60 -18.48 -3.93 17.99
CA GLN A 60 -19.32 -2.83 17.57
C GLN A 60 -20.82 -3.13 17.75
N LYS A 61 -21.25 -4.37 17.49
CA LYS A 61 -22.64 -4.83 17.69
C LYS A 61 -23.06 -4.79 19.16
N TYR A 62 -22.14 -5.04 20.08
CA TYR A 62 -22.39 -4.94 21.53
C TYR A 62 -22.15 -3.53 22.10
N GLY A 63 -21.90 -2.53 21.24
CA GLY A 63 -21.75 -1.13 21.65
C GLY A 63 -20.35 -0.75 22.15
N GLY A 64 -19.33 -1.59 21.89
CA GLY A 64 -17.95 -1.26 22.17
C GLY A 64 -17.35 -0.35 21.10
N ASP A 65 -16.55 0.64 21.52
CA ASP A 65 -15.81 1.51 20.61
C ASP A 65 -14.54 0.80 20.12
N VAL A 66 -14.38 0.77 18.80
CA VAL A 66 -13.26 0.13 18.09
C VAL A 66 -12.44 1.14 17.29
N SER A 67 -12.73 2.44 17.44
CA SER A 67 -12.07 3.52 16.72
C SER A 67 -10.56 3.62 17.01
N ASP A 68 -10.14 3.19 18.20
CA ASP A 68 -8.72 3.17 18.62
C ASP A 68 -7.94 1.94 18.08
N LEU A 69 -8.64 0.91 17.58
CA LEU A 69 -7.96 -0.28 17.05
C LEU A 69 -7.30 -0.03 15.68
N GLY A 70 -7.53 1.12 15.04
CA GLY A 70 -6.94 1.45 13.74
C GLY A 70 -7.37 0.52 12.61
N VAL A 71 -8.37 -0.33 12.83
CA VAL A 71 -8.91 -1.26 11.85
C VAL A 71 -9.93 -0.51 10.99
N GLN A 72 -9.55 -0.19 9.75
CA GLN A 72 -10.49 0.30 8.75
C GLN A 72 -11.34 -0.87 8.27
N LEU A 73 -12.53 -1.02 8.85
CA LEU A 73 -13.52 -1.93 8.28
C LEU A 73 -13.97 -1.38 6.92
N PRO A 74 -14.14 -2.23 5.91
CA PRO A 74 -14.83 -1.81 4.70
C PRO A 74 -16.21 -1.30 5.10
N PRO A 75 -16.68 -0.17 4.54
CA PRO A 75 -17.96 0.40 4.94
C PRO A 75 -19.06 -0.64 4.67
N SER A 76 -19.70 -1.10 5.74
CA SER A 76 -20.85 -1.98 5.63
C SER A 76 -21.96 -1.20 4.93
N SER A 77 -22.32 -1.64 3.74
CA SER A 77 -23.42 -1.07 2.96
C SER A 77 -24.76 -1.45 3.58
N HIS A 78 -25.11 -0.78 4.68
CA HIS A 78 -26.50 -0.57 5.07
C HIS A 78 -26.87 0.89 4.84
N ALA A 79 -26.88 1.22 3.54
CA ALA A 79 -27.58 2.41 3.05
C ALA A 79 -29.08 2.08 3.03
N THR A 80 -29.78 2.46 4.10
CA THR A 80 -31.23 2.66 4.04
C THR A 80 -31.49 3.72 2.97
N THR A 81 -32.05 3.27 1.84
CA THR A 81 -32.41 4.10 0.70
C THR A 81 -33.70 4.86 1.02
N THR A 82 -33.59 6.14 1.29
CA THR A 82 -34.69 7.10 1.12
C THR A 82 -34.34 8.02 -0.05
N PRO A 83 -35.13 8.05 -1.14
CA PRO A 83 -34.92 8.99 -2.24
C PRO A 83 -35.50 10.35 -1.84
N GLY A 84 -34.72 11.11 -1.07
CA GLY A 84 -35.02 12.50 -0.73
C GLY A 84 -34.22 13.43 -1.63
N ALA A 85 -34.82 13.88 -2.72
CA ALA A 85 -34.31 14.99 -3.50
C ALA A 85 -34.19 16.24 -2.60
N ALA A 86 -32.98 16.65 -2.24
CA ALA A 86 -32.74 17.99 -1.73
C ALA A 86 -31.26 18.38 -1.83
N LYS A 87 -31.01 19.32 -2.75
CA LYS A 87 -30.05 20.42 -2.64
C LYS A 87 -28.64 20.07 -2.15
N ASN A 88 -27.70 20.14 -3.10
CA ASN A 88 -26.34 20.60 -2.84
C ASN A 88 -26.38 21.99 -2.19
N THR A 89 -26.62 22.07 -0.89
CA THR A 89 -26.07 23.14 -0.08
C THR A 89 -24.68 22.70 0.28
N SER A 90 -23.72 23.23 -0.47
CA SER A 90 -22.32 23.31 -0.11
C SER A 90 -22.23 23.86 1.32
N ALA A 91 -22.21 22.96 2.31
CA ALA A 91 -21.82 23.29 3.65
C ALA A 91 -20.30 23.53 3.59
N LYS A 92 -19.99 24.79 3.27
CA LYS A 92 -18.71 25.46 3.50
C LYS A 92 -18.43 25.37 5.01
N GLN A 93 -18.07 24.19 5.51
CA GLN A 93 -17.26 24.11 6.69
C GLN A 93 -15.91 24.62 6.21
N LYS A 94 -15.62 25.89 6.52
CA LYS A 94 -14.29 26.48 6.39
C LYS A 94 -13.39 25.76 7.39
N ASP A 95 -13.12 24.48 7.16
CA ASP A 95 -11.89 23.86 7.65
C ASP A 95 -10.80 24.67 6.96
N HIS A 96 -10.12 25.56 7.68
CA HIS A 96 -9.10 26.41 7.09
C HIS A 96 -7.98 25.51 6.58
N LEU A 97 -7.95 25.29 5.25
CA LEU A 97 -6.89 24.55 4.61
C LEU A 97 -5.56 25.30 4.85
N PRO A 98 -4.50 24.61 5.28
CA PRO A 98 -3.19 25.21 5.43
C PRO A 98 -2.75 25.81 4.10
N LYS A 99 -2.37 27.08 4.06
CA LYS A 99 -1.83 27.70 2.85
C LYS A 99 -0.34 27.42 2.76
N VAL A 100 0.13 26.99 1.61
CA VAL A 100 1.57 26.81 1.37
C VAL A 100 2.18 28.18 1.10
N LEU A 101 3.13 28.61 1.93
CA LEU A 101 3.85 29.87 1.77
C LEU A 101 5.07 29.70 0.87
N HIS A 102 5.92 28.71 1.17
CA HIS A 102 7.15 28.49 0.43
C HIS A 102 7.61 27.04 0.56
N ILE A 103 8.30 26.53 -0.45
CA ILE A 103 8.92 25.20 -0.44
C ILE A 103 10.43 25.39 -0.49
N GLU A 104 11.13 24.86 0.50
CA GLU A 104 12.58 24.92 0.59
C GLU A 104 13.15 23.57 0.99
N ASN A 105 14.14 23.07 0.24
CA ASN A 105 14.92 21.87 0.59
C ASN A 105 14.06 20.68 1.05
N ASN A 106 13.05 20.34 0.22
CA ASN A 106 12.12 19.22 0.45
C ASN A 106 11.22 19.39 1.69
N ARG A 107 10.96 20.63 2.11
CA ARG A 107 10.01 21.00 3.17
C ARG A 107 9.11 22.11 2.66
N ALA A 108 7.86 22.10 3.09
CA ALA A 108 6.91 23.16 2.81
C ALA A 108 6.63 23.93 4.10
N ALA A 109 6.68 25.26 4.01
CA ALA A 109 6.16 26.15 5.03
C ALA A 109 4.66 26.31 4.78
N PHE A 110 3.86 26.01 5.79
CA PHE A 110 2.42 26.17 5.78
C PHE A 110 2.01 27.24 6.79
N GLU A 111 1.00 28.01 6.43
CA GLU A 111 0.29 28.90 7.34
C GLU A 111 -0.96 28.18 7.83
N THR A 112 -0.99 27.83 9.12
CA THR A 112 -2.15 27.27 9.81
C THR A 112 -2.71 28.29 10.81
N GLU A 113 -3.86 27.99 11.41
CA GLU A 113 -4.46 28.83 12.46
C GLU A 113 -3.54 28.99 13.70
N GLU A 114 -2.66 28.02 13.93
CA GLU A 114 -1.67 28.03 15.01
C GLU A 114 -0.35 28.74 14.62
N GLY A 115 -0.26 29.25 13.39
CA GLY A 115 0.88 30.00 12.88
C GLY A 115 1.66 29.29 11.78
N LYS A 116 2.90 29.73 11.56
CA LYS A 116 3.76 29.20 10.49
C LYS A 116 4.40 27.88 10.92
N VAL A 117 4.09 26.81 10.22
CA VAL A 117 4.58 25.45 10.49
C VAL A 117 5.34 24.91 9.30
N PHE A 118 6.44 24.21 9.56
CA PHE A 118 7.23 23.57 8.51
C PHE A 118 6.96 22.06 8.53
N GLY A 119 6.51 21.52 7.41
CA GLY A 119 6.24 20.10 7.25
C GLY A 119 7.12 19.48 6.18
N LYS A 120 7.65 18.29 6.49
CA LYS A 120 8.26 17.38 5.50
C LYS A 120 7.26 16.33 5.05
N VAL A 121 7.53 15.70 3.91
CA VAL A 121 6.78 14.51 3.47
C VAL A 121 6.75 13.47 4.60
N GLY A 122 5.55 13.00 4.92
CA GLY A 122 5.28 12.03 5.97
C GLY A 122 4.92 12.64 7.33
N GLN A 123 5.20 13.93 7.57
CA GLN A 123 4.84 14.60 8.83
C GLN A 123 3.38 15.04 8.87
N THR A 124 2.83 15.05 10.06
CA THR A 124 1.48 15.57 10.35
C THR A 124 1.61 16.99 10.90
N LEU A 125 0.96 17.93 10.22
CA LEU A 125 0.84 19.33 10.62
C LEU A 125 -0.24 19.48 11.71
N PRO A 126 -0.17 20.57 12.50
CA PRO A 126 -1.25 20.93 13.41
C PRO A 126 -2.57 21.13 12.64
N GLY A 127 -3.66 20.63 13.20
CA GLY A 127 -4.95 20.50 12.50
C GLY A 127 -5.17 19.15 11.80
N GLY A 128 -4.24 18.21 11.93
CA GLY A 128 -4.41 16.81 11.49
C GLY A 128 -4.13 16.57 10.00
N TYR A 129 -3.45 17.50 9.33
CA TYR A 129 -3.08 17.36 7.92
C TYR A 129 -1.74 16.65 7.78
N ARG A 130 -1.71 15.48 7.15
CA ARG A 130 -0.48 14.77 6.82
C ARG A 130 0.05 15.20 5.47
N VAL A 131 1.32 15.56 5.39
CA VAL A 131 1.98 15.88 4.13
C VAL A 131 2.32 14.56 3.42
N VAL A 132 1.73 14.34 2.25
CA VAL A 132 1.93 13.11 1.46
C VAL A 132 2.95 13.32 0.35
N ALA A 133 2.98 14.50 -0.25
CA ALA A 133 3.96 14.84 -1.27
C ALA A 133 4.23 16.35 -1.26
N ILE A 134 5.47 16.71 -1.59
CA ILE A 134 5.93 18.09 -1.76
C ILE A 134 6.64 18.13 -3.11
N SER A 135 6.14 18.95 -4.04
CA SER A 135 6.72 19.16 -5.36
C SER A 135 6.79 20.66 -5.63
N MET A 136 7.93 21.14 -6.12
CA MET A 136 8.02 22.53 -6.59
C MET A 136 7.23 22.77 -7.88
N ARG A 137 6.93 21.69 -8.63
CA ARG A 137 6.19 21.75 -9.90
C ARG A 137 4.69 21.59 -9.70
N ASP A 138 4.30 20.63 -8.87
CA ASP A 138 2.92 20.16 -8.73
C ASP A 138 2.27 20.60 -7.41
N GLY A 139 2.98 21.37 -6.60
CA GLY A 139 2.49 21.84 -5.31
C GLY A 139 2.62 20.83 -4.18
N VAL A 140 1.77 20.97 -3.17
CA VAL A 140 1.79 20.15 -1.97
C VAL A 140 0.51 19.35 -1.83
N ARG A 141 0.66 18.04 -1.61
CA ARG A 141 -0.45 17.13 -1.34
C ARG A 141 -0.55 16.85 0.14
N LEU A 142 -1.68 17.21 0.72
CA LEU A 142 -2.05 16.91 2.11
C LEU A 142 -3.11 15.82 2.17
N GLN A 143 -3.20 15.15 3.31
CA GLN A 143 -4.23 14.16 3.60
C GLN A 143 -4.77 14.37 5.02
N LYS A 144 -6.08 14.42 5.17
CA LYS A 144 -6.75 14.50 6.49
C LYS A 144 -8.00 13.62 6.44
N ASN A 145 -8.15 12.71 7.40
CA ASN A 145 -9.31 11.82 7.51
C ASN A 145 -9.65 11.05 6.21
N GLY A 146 -8.62 10.60 5.49
CA GLY A 146 -8.78 9.91 4.19
C GLY A 146 -9.01 10.82 2.99
N MET A 147 -9.37 12.10 3.20
CA MET A 147 -9.50 13.11 2.14
C MET A 147 -8.13 13.63 1.72
N ARG A 148 -7.92 13.74 0.40
CA ARG A 148 -6.70 14.31 -0.20
C ARG A 148 -6.95 15.75 -0.61
N TYR A 149 -6.01 16.62 -0.29
CA TYR A 149 -6.04 18.03 -0.61
C TYR A 149 -4.79 18.36 -1.41
N ASP A 150 -4.98 18.74 -2.67
CA ASP A 150 -3.91 19.21 -3.53
C ASP A 150 -3.90 20.73 -3.46
N ILE A 151 -2.79 21.29 -2.96
CA ILE A 151 -2.59 22.72 -2.83
C ILE A 151 -1.56 23.12 -3.86
N ASP A 152 -2.04 23.81 -4.88
CA ASP A 152 -1.19 24.45 -5.88
C ASP A 152 -0.45 25.63 -5.26
N ILE A 153 0.81 25.80 -5.68
CA ILE A 153 1.59 26.99 -5.33
C ILE A 153 1.22 28.06 -6.34
N ALA A 154 0.35 28.98 -5.95
CA ALA A 154 0.19 30.23 -6.69
C ALA A 154 1.39 31.13 -6.36
N TRP A 155 2.17 31.46 -7.38
CA TRP A 155 3.32 32.36 -7.31
C TRP A 155 2.89 33.83 -7.29
#